data_AF-A0A371QZF5-F1
#
_entry.id   AF-A0A371QZF5-F1
#
_cell.length_a   1.000
_cell.length_b   1.000
_cell.length_c   1.000
_cell.angle_alpha   90.00
_cell.angle_beta   90.00
_cell.angle_gamma   90.00
#
_symmetry.space_group_name_H-M   'P 1'
#
loop_
_entity.id
_entity.type
_entity.pdbx_description
1 polymer ?
#
loop_
_entity_poly.entity_id
_entity_poly.type
_entity_poly.pdbx_seq_one_letter_code
_entity_poly.pdbx_strand_id
1 'polypeptide(L)'
;MPKKKSEAPEECKWVYDIFSGEKAERALDLCLRGYSLRKMALMTPMELAEVLSYDDVVQAEKLAKRLREAAGIDSKPLTLAELKAKRDKVLKTNIKEFDEKTPWGGVKFGIIYGFAGEFGTGKSLFAKQVAAVALSQGMKVAYFDTEGTFDVDSSTMDALFKRFGVSDDAMARFYLYRPVDSYGLIEQLRELPEDVDVIVVDSLVAPFRAEYRGRQLLAPRQQAMLYTLNILQRLNPANGHNAHAHYNLAVPNA
;
A
#
# COMPACT_ATOMS: atom_id res chain seq x y z
N MET A 1 20.14 19.81 18.58
CA MET A 1 20.97 20.40 17.52
C MET A 1 20.55 19.77 16.21
N PRO A 2 20.30 20.55 15.14
CA PRO A 2 19.98 19.97 13.83
C PRO A 2 21.12 19.04 13.42
N LYS A 3 20.80 17.77 13.19
CA LYS A 3 21.76 16.82 12.60
C LYS A 3 22.27 17.42 11.31
N LYS A 4 23.59 17.48 11.11
CA LYS A 4 24.16 17.98 9.86
C LYS A 4 23.90 16.96 8.74
N LYS A 5 23.83 17.39 7.47
CA LYS A 5 23.66 16.49 6.31
C LYS A 5 24.67 15.32 6.29
N SER A 6 25.88 15.55 6.82
CA SER A 6 26.94 14.54 6.94
C SER A 6 26.64 13.40 7.93
N GLU A 7 25.71 13.61 8.86
CA GLU A 7 25.38 12.67 9.95
C GLU A 7 24.10 11.86 9.66
N ALA A 8 23.37 12.19 8.59
CA ALA A 8 22.16 11.48 8.19
C ALA A 8 22.49 10.22 7.37
N PRO A 9 21.68 9.14 7.47
CA PRO A 9 21.78 7.99 6.59
C PRO A 9 21.72 8.39 5.12
N GLU A 10 22.40 7.65 4.25
CA GLU A 10 22.57 8.01 2.83
C GLU A 10 21.20 8.17 2.14
N GLU A 11 20.29 7.25 2.43
CA GLU A 11 18.90 7.22 1.95
C GLU A 11 18.05 8.42 2.40
N CYS A 12 18.49 9.17 3.41
CA CYS A 12 17.80 10.35 3.93
C CYS A 12 18.52 11.68 3.66
N LYS A 13 19.68 11.67 3.00
CA LYS A 13 20.42 12.91 2.70
C LYS A 13 19.65 13.88 1.80
N TRP A 14 18.75 13.38 0.97
CA TRP A 14 17.86 14.17 0.11
C TRP A 14 17.03 15.20 0.90
N VAL A 15 16.73 14.92 2.18
CA VAL A 15 15.94 15.81 3.04
C VAL A 15 16.54 17.21 3.06
N TYR A 16 17.87 17.31 3.17
CA TYR A 16 18.58 18.58 3.26
C TYR A 16 18.69 19.33 1.92
N ASP A 17 18.36 18.69 0.80
CA ASP A 17 18.29 19.33 -0.50
C ASP A 17 16.94 20.02 -0.74
N ILE A 18 15.92 19.63 0.04
CA ILE A 18 14.54 20.12 -0.11
C ILE A 18 14.13 21.03 1.05
N PHE A 19 14.53 20.67 2.27
CA PHE A 19 14.12 21.32 3.51
C PHE A 19 15.27 22.05 4.20
N SER A 20 14.92 23.01 5.07
CA SER A 20 15.86 23.72 5.94
C SER A 20 15.22 23.98 7.30
N GLY A 21 16.06 24.28 8.32
CA GLY A 21 15.60 24.56 9.68
C GLY A 21 14.79 23.43 10.31
N GLU A 22 13.76 23.79 11.07
CA GLU A 22 12.87 22.84 11.77
C GLU A 22 12.20 21.84 10.81
N LYS A 23 11.90 22.26 9.58
CA LYS A 23 11.29 21.38 8.56
C LYS A 23 12.23 20.25 8.13
N ALA A 24 13.54 20.51 8.09
CA ALA A 24 14.53 19.48 7.78
C ALA A 24 14.64 18.46 8.92
N GLU A 25 14.54 18.90 10.18
CA GLU A 25 14.53 17.99 11.33
C GLU A 25 13.31 17.06 11.29
N ARG A 26 12.11 17.62 11.05
CA ARG A 26 10.87 16.82 10.92
C ARG A 26 10.91 15.87 9.71
N ALA A 27 11.35 16.34 8.56
CA ALA A 27 11.45 15.50 7.37
C ALA A 27 12.49 14.38 7.53
N LEU A 28 13.57 14.61 8.29
CA LEU A 28 14.52 13.56 8.64
C LEU A 28 13.88 12.50 9.54
N ASP A 29 13.13 12.89 10.57
CA ASP A 29 12.40 11.95 11.44
C ASP A 29 11.43 11.08 10.63
N LEU A 30 10.67 11.69 9.74
CA LEU A 30 9.80 10.97 8.81
C LEU A 30 10.59 10.01 7.92
N CYS A 31 11.72 10.45 7.34
CA CYS A 31 12.54 9.58 6.51
C CYS A 31 13.05 8.35 7.28
N LEU A 32 13.47 8.53 8.53
CA LEU A 32 13.90 7.43 9.41
C LEU A 32 12.76 6.45 9.75
N ARG A 33 11.50 6.90 9.71
CA ARG A 33 10.29 6.07 9.82
C ARG A 33 9.87 5.43 8.48
N GLY A 34 10.68 5.58 7.43
CA GLY A 34 10.44 4.97 6.13
C GLY A 34 9.66 5.84 5.15
N TYR A 35 9.49 7.15 5.42
CA TYR A 35 8.96 8.11 4.44
C TYR A 35 10.08 8.55 3.48
N SER A 36 10.32 7.74 2.46
CA SER A 36 11.28 8.08 1.40
C SER A 36 10.86 9.34 0.62
N LEU A 37 11.79 9.91 -0.15
CA LEU A 37 11.50 11.01 -1.08
C LEU A 37 10.28 10.71 -1.95
N ARG A 38 10.21 9.49 -2.51
CA ARG A 38 9.11 9.05 -3.37
C ARG A 38 7.79 8.99 -2.61
N LYS A 39 7.76 8.42 -1.40
CA LYS A 39 6.55 8.40 -0.57
C LYS A 39 6.06 9.80 -0.23
N MET A 40 6.95 10.69 0.21
CA MET A 40 6.56 12.07 0.53
C MET A 40 6.08 12.81 -0.72
N ALA A 41 6.64 12.54 -1.90
CA ALA A 41 6.17 13.11 -3.17
C ALA A 41 4.76 12.63 -3.58
N LEU A 42 4.35 11.44 -3.15
CA LEU A 42 3.02 10.88 -3.36
C LEU A 42 2.00 11.40 -2.33
N MET A 43 2.43 12.04 -1.25
CA MET A 43 1.53 12.67 -0.28
C MET A 43 0.74 13.82 -0.92
N THR A 44 -0.47 14.04 -0.42
CA THR A 44 -1.28 15.21 -0.73
C THR A 44 -0.71 16.44 -0.04
N PRO A 45 -1.00 17.66 -0.54
CA PRO A 45 -0.61 18.89 0.15
C PRO A 45 -1.12 18.95 1.59
N MET A 46 -2.33 18.47 1.86
CA MET A 46 -2.90 18.47 3.22
C MET A 46 -2.12 17.57 4.17
N GLU A 47 -1.77 16.36 3.74
CA GLU A 47 -0.96 15.45 4.56
C GLU A 47 0.43 16.03 4.80
N LEU A 48 1.08 16.59 3.78
CA LEU A 48 2.38 17.26 3.94
C LEU A 48 2.29 18.45 4.89
N ALA A 49 1.21 19.22 4.83
CA ALA A 49 0.97 20.33 5.74
C ALA A 49 0.84 19.83 7.18
N GLU A 50 0.11 18.76 7.41
CA GLU A 50 -0.04 18.13 8.73
C GLU A 50 1.29 17.59 9.26
N VAL A 51 1.94 16.67 8.53
CA VAL A 51 3.12 15.94 9.04
C VAL A 51 4.37 16.81 9.17
N LEU A 52 4.49 17.89 8.39
CA LEU A 52 5.59 18.84 8.49
C LEU A 52 5.17 20.13 9.23
N SER A 53 3.90 20.26 9.61
CA SER A 53 3.26 21.42 10.26
C SER A 53 3.40 22.72 9.48
N TYR A 54 3.04 22.73 8.20
CA TYR A 54 2.83 23.96 7.44
C TYR A 54 1.45 24.53 7.74
N ASP A 55 1.39 25.81 8.09
CA ASP A 55 0.13 26.50 8.36
C ASP A 55 -0.58 26.97 7.08
N ASP A 56 0.16 27.05 5.97
CA ASP A 56 -0.34 27.52 4.68
C ASP A 56 -0.37 26.39 3.64
N VAL A 57 -1.58 26.07 3.17
CA VAL A 57 -1.82 25.05 2.14
C VAL A 57 -1.06 25.37 0.85
N VAL A 58 -0.91 26.65 0.48
CA VAL A 58 -0.18 27.05 -0.73
C VAL A 58 1.31 26.70 -0.63
N GLN A 59 1.90 26.79 0.57
CA GLN A 59 3.28 26.35 0.78
C GLN A 59 3.41 24.84 0.66
N ALA A 60 2.43 24.10 1.18
CA ALA A 60 2.41 22.64 1.06
C ALA A 60 2.20 22.17 -0.40
N GLU A 61 1.42 22.88 -1.20
CA GLU A 61 1.28 22.63 -2.64
C GLU A 61 2.59 22.84 -3.40
N LYS A 62 3.29 23.95 -3.13
CA LYS A 62 4.62 24.24 -3.70
C LYS A 62 5.63 23.16 -3.28
N LEU A 63 5.59 22.72 -2.04
CA LEU A 63 6.42 21.63 -1.55
C LEU A 63 6.11 20.32 -2.28
N ALA A 64 4.83 19.96 -2.43
CA ALA A 64 4.42 18.76 -3.14
C ALA A 64 4.96 18.74 -4.58
N LYS A 65 4.94 19.89 -5.27
CA LYS A 65 5.54 20.04 -6.59
C LYS A 65 7.06 19.78 -6.56
N ARG A 66 7.79 20.41 -5.64
CA ARG A 66 9.25 20.23 -5.49
C ARG A 66 9.64 18.78 -5.17
N LEU A 67 8.88 18.11 -4.29
CA LEU A 67 9.10 16.70 -3.96
C LEU A 67 8.89 15.80 -5.18
N ARG A 68 7.84 16.04 -5.98
CA ARG A 68 7.58 15.27 -7.21
C ARG A 68 8.66 15.49 -8.26
N GLU A 69 9.11 16.72 -8.45
CA GLU A 69 10.24 17.04 -9.34
C GLU A 69 11.52 16.32 -8.90
N ALA A 70 11.86 16.39 -7.60
CA ALA A 70 13.03 15.71 -7.05
C ALA A 70 12.91 14.17 -7.12
N ALA A 71 11.70 13.62 -7.00
CA ALA A 71 11.42 12.20 -7.13
C ALA A 71 11.32 11.73 -8.60
N GLY A 72 11.42 12.64 -9.58
CA GLY A 72 11.24 12.33 -11.00
C GLY A 72 9.80 11.96 -11.39
N ILE A 73 8.80 12.26 -10.55
CA ILE A 73 7.40 11.97 -10.82
C ILE A 73 6.88 12.97 -11.87
N ASP A 74 6.97 12.55 -13.14
CA ASP A 74 6.53 13.32 -14.29
C ASP A 74 5.00 13.22 -14.48
N SER A 75 4.33 14.37 -14.58
CA SER A 75 2.90 14.47 -14.87
C SER A 75 2.61 14.66 -16.36
N LYS A 76 3.58 14.40 -17.24
CA LYS A 76 3.38 14.47 -18.69
C LYS A 76 2.24 13.55 -19.12
N PRO A 77 1.35 14.03 -20.01
CA PRO A 77 0.31 13.20 -20.56
C PRO A 77 0.94 12.06 -21.37
N LEU A 78 0.43 10.85 -21.18
CA LEU A 78 0.73 9.70 -22.02
C LEU A 78 -0.39 9.54 -23.05
N THR A 79 -0.02 9.29 -24.29
CA THR A 79 -0.93 8.90 -25.35
C THR A 79 -1.47 7.48 -25.10
N LEU A 80 -2.63 7.18 -25.68
CA LEU A 80 -3.19 5.82 -25.63
C LEU A 80 -2.25 4.78 -26.27
N ALA A 81 -1.44 5.18 -27.25
CA ALA A 81 -0.46 4.31 -27.87
C ALA A 81 0.67 3.94 -26.90
N GLU A 82 1.21 4.92 -26.17
CA GLU A 82 2.23 4.69 -25.13
C GLU A 82 1.70 3.82 -24.00
N LEU A 83 0.45 4.01 -23.59
CA LEU A 83 -0.19 3.17 -22.57
C LEU A 83 -0.39 1.73 -23.04
N LYS A 84 -0.80 1.52 -24.29
CA LYS A 84 -0.97 0.18 -24.87
C LYS A 84 0.36 -0.54 -25.13
N ALA A 85 1.43 0.20 -25.36
CA ALA A 85 2.77 -0.38 -25.52
C ALA A 85 3.32 -0.95 -24.19
N LYS A 86 2.84 -0.46 -23.04
CA LYS A 86 3.19 -1.03 -21.74
C LYS A 86 2.55 -2.40 -21.57
N ARG A 87 3.37 -3.39 -21.25
CA ARG A 87 2.88 -4.73 -20.92
C ARG A 87 2.31 -4.75 -19.51
N ASP A 88 1.08 -5.21 -19.41
CA ASP A 88 0.45 -5.47 -18.12
C ASP A 88 1.13 -6.65 -17.43
N LYS A 89 1.53 -6.46 -16.18
CA LYS A 89 1.95 -7.56 -15.30
C LYS A 89 0.69 -8.15 -14.66
N VAL A 90 0.54 -9.47 -14.73
CA VAL A 90 -0.62 -10.20 -14.19
C VAL A 90 -0.13 -11.40 -13.40
N LEU A 91 -0.64 -11.60 -12.19
CA LEU A 91 -0.45 -12.83 -11.43
C LEU A 91 -1.59 -13.79 -11.74
N LYS A 92 -1.24 -15.00 -12.17
CA LYS A 92 -2.21 -16.09 -12.24
C LYS A 92 -2.56 -16.53 -10.82
N THR A 93 -3.85 -16.62 -10.51
CA THR A 93 -4.31 -17.04 -9.18
C THR A 93 -4.23 -18.56 -8.99
N ASN A 94 -4.05 -19.32 -10.08
CA ASN A 94 -4.15 -20.78 -10.11
C ASN A 94 -5.57 -21.28 -9.79
N ILE A 95 -6.57 -20.42 -10.01
CA ILE A 95 -7.99 -20.77 -10.07
C ILE A 95 -8.40 -20.61 -11.53
N LYS A 96 -8.45 -21.73 -12.26
CA LYS A 96 -8.68 -21.75 -13.71
C LYS A 96 -9.87 -20.88 -14.12
N GLU A 97 -11.00 -21.01 -13.43
CA GLU A 97 -12.21 -20.27 -13.76
C GLU A 97 -12.06 -18.75 -13.54
N PHE A 98 -11.34 -18.31 -12.50
CA PHE A 98 -11.06 -16.90 -12.26
C PHE A 98 -10.07 -16.35 -13.29
N ASP A 99 -8.99 -17.09 -13.56
CA ASP A 99 -7.92 -16.71 -14.48
C ASP A 99 -8.37 -16.73 -15.95
N GLU A 100 -9.43 -17.46 -16.31
CA GLU A 100 -9.98 -17.49 -17.68
C GLU A 100 -11.08 -16.45 -17.87
N LYS A 101 -11.90 -16.19 -16.84
CA LYS A 101 -13.05 -15.26 -16.95
C LYS A 101 -12.67 -13.79 -16.74
N THR A 102 -11.50 -13.49 -16.17
CA THR A 102 -11.03 -12.11 -16.02
C THR A 102 -10.40 -11.59 -17.33
N PRO A 103 -10.65 -10.33 -17.74
CA PRO A 103 -10.17 -9.82 -19.04
C PRO A 103 -8.65 -9.82 -19.24
N TRP A 104 -7.89 -9.68 -18.16
CA TRP A 104 -6.42 -9.72 -18.14
C TRP A 104 -5.88 -11.11 -17.74
N GLY A 105 -6.76 -12.05 -17.44
CA GLY A 105 -6.44 -13.44 -17.15
C GLY A 105 -5.73 -13.68 -15.82
N GLY A 106 -6.25 -13.14 -14.71
CA GLY A 106 -5.70 -13.31 -13.37
C GLY A 106 -5.96 -12.07 -12.53
N VAL A 107 -4.98 -11.66 -11.74
CA VAL A 107 -5.01 -10.36 -11.04
C VAL A 107 -3.94 -9.45 -11.61
N LYS A 108 -4.38 -8.33 -12.21
CA LYS A 108 -3.52 -7.39 -12.91
C LYS A 108 -2.94 -6.37 -11.92
N PHE A 109 -1.63 -6.17 -12.03
CA PHE A 109 -0.89 -5.14 -11.30
C PHE A 109 -1.40 -3.78 -11.76
N GLY A 110 -1.57 -2.81 -10.85
CA GLY A 110 -2.16 -1.52 -11.21
C GLY A 110 -3.64 -1.37 -10.85
N ILE A 111 -4.29 -2.40 -10.30
CA ILE A 111 -5.73 -2.39 -10.01
C ILE A 111 -6.00 -2.83 -8.56
N ILE A 112 -6.95 -2.15 -7.91
CA ILE A 112 -7.48 -2.55 -6.60
C ILE A 112 -8.69 -3.47 -6.80
N TYR A 113 -8.71 -4.61 -6.11
CA TYR A 113 -9.75 -5.63 -6.27
C TYR A 113 -10.56 -5.79 -4.98
N GLY A 114 -11.80 -5.30 -4.97
CA GLY A 114 -12.74 -5.54 -3.88
C GLY A 114 -13.44 -6.89 -4.03
N PHE A 115 -13.32 -7.76 -3.03
CA PHE A 115 -14.02 -9.05 -2.98
C PHE A 115 -15.03 -9.04 -1.84
N ALA A 116 -16.31 -8.88 -2.18
CA ALA A 116 -17.41 -8.81 -1.22
C ALA A 116 -18.25 -10.09 -1.24
N GLY A 117 -18.78 -10.47 -0.08
CA GLY A 117 -19.64 -11.64 0.07
C GLY A 117 -19.85 -12.01 1.54
N GLU A 118 -20.77 -12.93 1.82
CA GLU A 118 -21.08 -13.39 3.17
C GLU A 118 -19.90 -14.12 3.84
N PHE A 119 -19.92 -14.24 5.16
CA PHE A 119 -18.93 -15.01 5.91
C PHE A 119 -18.84 -16.45 5.37
N GLY A 120 -17.63 -17.02 5.32
CA GLY A 120 -17.42 -18.38 4.84
C GLY A 120 -17.41 -18.59 3.33
N THR A 121 -17.64 -17.55 2.51
CA THR A 121 -17.60 -17.64 1.04
C THR A 121 -16.20 -17.77 0.42
N GLY A 122 -15.16 -17.90 1.25
CA GLY A 122 -13.77 -18.14 0.80
C GLY A 122 -12.94 -16.90 0.48
N LYS A 123 -13.39 -15.69 0.86
CA LYS A 123 -12.69 -14.41 0.61
C LYS A 123 -11.25 -14.41 1.16
N SER A 124 -11.09 -14.73 2.45
CA SER A 124 -9.79 -14.83 3.10
C SER A 124 -8.93 -15.96 2.52
N LEU A 125 -9.55 -17.09 2.13
CA LEU A 125 -8.82 -18.19 1.48
C LEU A 125 -8.27 -17.77 0.12
N PHE A 126 -9.06 -17.03 -0.68
CA PHE A 126 -8.61 -16.45 -1.94
C PHE A 126 -7.46 -15.47 -1.73
N ALA A 127 -7.55 -14.57 -0.73
CA ALA A 127 -6.47 -13.65 -0.36
C ALA A 127 -5.17 -14.38 -0.01
N LYS A 128 -5.26 -15.40 0.85
CA LYS A 128 -4.14 -16.25 1.27
C LYS A 128 -3.53 -17.00 0.09
N GLN A 129 -4.35 -17.51 -0.84
CA GLN A 129 -3.88 -18.17 -2.05
C GLN A 129 -3.12 -17.21 -2.97
N VAL A 130 -3.67 -16.01 -3.23
CA VAL A 130 -2.99 -14.99 -4.03
C VAL A 130 -1.63 -14.63 -3.42
N ALA A 131 -1.58 -14.45 -2.11
CA ALA A 131 -0.33 -14.21 -1.39
C ALA A 131 0.68 -15.36 -1.56
N ALA A 132 0.25 -16.61 -1.36
CA ALA A 132 1.12 -17.78 -1.52
C ALA A 132 1.66 -17.90 -2.95
N VAL A 133 0.83 -17.66 -3.98
CA VAL A 133 1.29 -17.66 -5.38
C VAL A 133 2.29 -16.55 -5.63
N ALA A 134 2.07 -15.34 -5.09
CA ALA A 134 3.03 -14.25 -5.21
C ALA A 134 4.39 -14.60 -4.59
N LEU A 135 4.40 -15.12 -3.35
CA LEU A 135 5.62 -15.57 -2.68
C LEU A 135 6.36 -16.63 -3.49
N SER A 136 5.64 -17.61 -4.06
CA SER A 136 6.25 -18.66 -4.89
C SER A 136 6.95 -18.12 -6.15
N GLN A 137 6.56 -16.93 -6.62
CA GLN A 137 7.19 -16.22 -7.73
C GLN A 137 8.26 -15.22 -7.27
N GLY A 138 8.62 -15.27 -5.98
CA GLY A 138 9.66 -14.46 -5.39
C GLY A 138 9.25 -13.01 -5.05
N MET A 139 7.95 -12.72 -5.02
CA MET A 139 7.42 -11.40 -4.71
C MET A 139 7.36 -11.14 -3.19
N LYS A 140 7.40 -9.87 -2.77
CA LYS A 140 7.17 -9.47 -1.37
C LYS A 140 5.69 -9.20 -1.10
N VAL A 141 5.14 -9.79 -0.05
CA VAL A 141 3.72 -9.66 0.30
C VAL A 141 3.57 -8.95 1.63
N ALA A 142 2.67 -7.98 1.71
CA ALA A 142 2.17 -7.43 2.96
C ALA A 142 0.71 -7.82 3.14
N TYR A 143 0.41 -8.55 4.21
CA TYR A 143 -0.93 -9.00 4.56
C TYR A 143 -1.38 -8.29 5.83
N PHE A 144 -2.44 -7.49 5.75
CA PHE A 144 -3.08 -6.81 6.86
C PHE A 144 -4.28 -7.62 7.32
N ASP A 145 -4.13 -8.35 8.42
CA ASP A 145 -5.20 -9.09 9.08
C ASP A 145 -5.87 -8.18 10.11
N THR A 146 -6.97 -7.55 9.72
CA THR A 146 -7.71 -6.61 10.57
C THR A 146 -8.80 -7.29 11.39
N GLU A 147 -9.18 -8.52 11.01
CA GLU A 147 -10.22 -9.31 11.68
C GLU A 147 -9.64 -10.39 12.60
N GLY A 148 -8.32 -10.59 12.62
CA GLY A 148 -7.67 -11.63 13.41
C GLY A 148 -7.91 -13.04 12.87
N THR A 149 -8.20 -13.17 11.57
CA THR A 149 -8.53 -14.44 10.90
C THR A 149 -7.30 -15.15 10.32
N PHE A 150 -6.14 -14.50 10.41
CA PHE A 150 -4.87 -15.06 9.97
C PHE A 150 -4.22 -15.81 11.13
N ASP A 151 -4.58 -17.08 11.24
CA ASP A 151 -3.91 -18.04 12.10
C ASP A 151 -2.63 -18.55 11.41
N VAL A 152 -1.49 -18.30 12.06
CA VAL A 152 -0.14 -18.62 11.55
C VAL A 152 0.17 -20.10 11.70
N ASP A 153 -0.38 -20.75 12.73
CA ASP A 153 -0.22 -22.19 12.98
C ASP A 153 -1.31 -23.01 12.25
N SER A 154 -2.05 -22.35 11.34
CA SER A 154 -3.13 -22.99 10.60
C SER A 154 -2.60 -23.91 9.51
N SER A 155 -3.10 -25.15 9.52
CA SER A 155 -2.91 -26.13 8.44
C SER A 155 -3.29 -25.60 7.06
N THR A 156 -4.11 -24.55 6.98
CA THR A 156 -4.49 -23.92 5.71
C THR A 156 -3.31 -23.21 5.04
N MET A 157 -2.54 -22.42 5.80
CA MET A 157 -1.40 -21.70 5.25
C MET A 157 -0.28 -22.65 4.84
N ASP A 158 0.03 -23.63 5.68
CA ASP A 158 0.98 -24.70 5.37
C ASP A 158 0.57 -25.47 4.12
N ALA A 159 -0.72 -25.80 3.97
CA ALA A 159 -1.24 -26.47 2.79
C ALA A 159 -1.09 -25.61 1.52
N LEU A 160 -1.36 -24.30 1.61
CA LEU A 160 -1.17 -23.37 0.49
C LEU A 160 0.31 -23.22 0.13
N PHE A 161 1.18 -23.03 1.11
CA PHE A 161 2.62 -22.89 0.90
C PHE A 161 3.21 -24.15 0.28
N LYS A 162 2.84 -25.34 0.79
CA LYS A 162 3.22 -26.62 0.19
C LYS A 162 2.68 -26.77 -1.23
N ARG A 163 1.40 -26.43 -1.47
CA ARG A 163 0.75 -26.53 -2.78
C ARG A 163 1.46 -25.68 -3.84
N PHE A 164 1.90 -24.48 -3.47
CA PHE A 164 2.54 -23.54 -4.41
C PHE A 164 4.08 -23.55 -4.35
N GLY A 165 4.68 -24.38 -3.49
CA GLY A 165 6.13 -24.49 -3.37
C GLY A 165 6.79 -23.25 -2.76
N VAL A 166 6.13 -22.60 -1.80
CA VAL A 166 6.71 -21.49 -1.03
C VAL A 166 7.81 -22.05 -0.13
N SER A 167 9.05 -21.60 -0.34
CA SER A 167 10.22 -21.98 0.47
C SER A 167 10.31 -21.17 1.76
N ASP A 168 11.14 -21.62 2.70
CA ASP A 168 11.42 -20.87 3.93
C ASP A 168 11.98 -19.47 3.66
N ASP A 169 12.86 -19.35 2.65
CA ASP A 169 13.36 -18.05 2.19
C ASP A 169 12.24 -17.16 1.60
N ALA A 170 11.28 -17.74 0.89
CA ALA A 170 10.13 -17.00 0.41
C ALA A 170 9.24 -16.51 1.55
N MET A 171 9.10 -17.27 2.64
CA MET A 171 8.33 -16.83 3.82
C MET A 171 8.91 -15.57 4.48
N ALA A 172 10.22 -15.36 4.43
CA ALA A 172 10.85 -14.13 4.94
C ALA A 172 10.41 -12.85 4.20
N ARG A 173 9.77 -13.00 3.03
CA ARG A 173 9.19 -11.90 2.23
C ARG A 173 7.70 -11.67 2.50
N PHE A 174 7.12 -12.36 3.47
CA PHE A 174 5.72 -12.20 3.88
C PHE A 174 5.65 -11.38 5.17
N TYR A 175 5.15 -10.16 5.07
CA TYR A 175 4.91 -9.28 6.22
C TYR A 175 3.45 -9.38 6.66
N LEU A 176 3.23 -9.89 7.87
CA LEU A 176 1.91 -9.91 8.50
C LEU A 176 1.73 -8.69 9.41
N TYR A 177 0.78 -7.84 9.08
CA TYR A 177 0.35 -6.70 9.88
C TYR A 177 -0.98 -7.03 10.57
N ARG A 178 -1.08 -6.68 11.85
CA ARG A 178 -2.32 -6.79 12.64
C ARG A 178 -2.66 -5.42 13.22
N PRO A 179 -3.27 -4.52 12.43
CA PRO A 179 -3.68 -3.22 12.93
C PRO A 179 -4.73 -3.37 14.03
N VAL A 180 -4.60 -2.57 15.08
CA VAL A 180 -5.51 -2.61 16.24
C VAL A 180 -6.83 -1.88 15.95
N ASP A 181 -6.78 -0.84 15.10
CA ASP A 181 -7.92 0.02 14.74
C ASP A 181 -7.71 0.63 13.33
N SER A 182 -8.61 1.55 12.93
CA SER A 182 -8.55 2.15 11.60
C SER A 182 -7.37 3.11 11.44
N TYR A 183 -6.94 3.76 12.53
CA TYR A 183 -5.76 4.63 12.55
C TYR A 183 -4.48 3.82 12.35
N GLY A 184 -4.33 2.71 13.08
CA GLY A 184 -3.20 1.79 12.95
C GLY A 184 -3.07 1.22 11.54
N LEU A 185 -4.19 0.87 10.90
CA LEU A 185 -4.18 0.44 9.49
C LEU A 185 -3.63 1.54 8.56
N ILE A 186 -4.09 2.78 8.74
CA ILE A 186 -3.66 3.93 7.92
C ILE A 186 -2.16 4.19 8.10
N GLU A 187 -1.67 4.25 9.33
CA GLU A 187 -0.25 4.55 9.60
C GLU A 187 0.66 3.43 9.07
N GLN A 188 0.30 2.17 9.31
CA GLN A 188 1.08 1.03 8.78
C GLN A 188 1.11 1.02 7.24
N LEU A 189 0.02 1.40 6.57
CA LEU A 189 0.00 1.55 5.10
C LEU A 189 0.89 2.68 4.60
N ARG A 190 1.00 3.80 5.33
CA ARG A 190 1.90 4.91 4.98
C ARG A 190 3.37 4.54 5.15
N GLU A 191 3.68 3.78 6.20
CA GLU A 191 5.03 3.32 6.51
C GLU A 191 5.44 2.08 5.72
N LEU A 192 4.51 1.43 5.00
CA LEU A 192 4.74 0.20 4.25
C LEU A 192 5.99 0.28 3.34
N PRO A 193 6.91 -0.69 3.37
CA PRO A 193 8.09 -0.70 2.49
C PRO A 193 7.74 -0.59 1.00
N GLU A 194 8.51 0.21 0.24
CA GLU A 194 8.23 0.47 -1.18
C GLU A 194 8.47 -0.73 -2.10
N ASP A 195 9.20 -1.74 -1.62
CA ASP A 195 9.54 -2.96 -2.35
C ASP A 195 8.51 -4.09 -2.16
N VAL A 196 7.36 -3.80 -1.54
CA VAL A 196 6.23 -4.72 -1.44
C VAL A 196 5.53 -4.86 -2.79
N ASP A 197 5.45 -6.09 -3.28
CA ASP A 197 4.84 -6.48 -4.56
C ASP A 197 3.35 -6.82 -4.50
N VAL A 198 2.79 -7.05 -3.31
CA VAL A 198 1.39 -7.46 -3.11
C VAL A 198 0.92 -6.94 -1.76
N ILE A 199 -0.18 -6.21 -1.70
CA ILE A 199 -0.84 -5.81 -0.45
C ILE A 199 -2.17 -6.57 -0.32
N VAL A 200 -2.49 -7.08 0.86
CA VAL A 200 -3.79 -7.71 1.14
C VAL A 200 -4.35 -7.04 2.38
N VAL A 201 -5.63 -6.63 2.37
CA VAL A 201 -6.27 -6.01 3.55
C VAL A 201 -7.54 -6.78 3.92
N ASP A 202 -7.37 -7.81 4.74
CA ASP A 202 -8.43 -8.72 5.15
C ASP A 202 -8.87 -8.41 6.60
N SER A 203 -9.82 -7.52 6.84
CA SER A 203 -10.63 -6.77 5.88
C SER A 203 -10.47 -5.25 5.93
N LEU A 204 -10.65 -4.56 4.80
CA LEU A 204 -10.62 -3.10 4.79
C LEU A 204 -11.73 -2.47 5.63
N VAL A 205 -12.92 -3.10 5.72
CA VAL A 205 -14.11 -2.46 6.29
C VAL A 205 -14.21 -2.64 7.80
N ALA A 206 -13.75 -3.78 8.34
CA ALA A 206 -13.89 -4.13 9.75
C ALA A 206 -13.46 -3.04 10.73
N PRO A 207 -12.22 -2.48 10.65
CA PRO A 207 -11.77 -1.51 11.64
C PRO A 207 -12.62 -0.23 11.63
N PHE A 208 -12.98 0.28 10.44
CA PHE A 208 -13.85 1.46 10.32
C PHE A 208 -15.28 1.20 10.79
N ARG A 209 -15.81 0.00 10.60
CA ARG A 209 -17.15 -0.35 11.10
C ARG A 209 -17.18 -0.45 12.63
N ALA A 210 -16.10 -0.95 13.24
CA ALA A 210 -15.99 -1.09 14.68
C ALA A 210 -15.90 0.27 15.39
N GLU A 211 -15.18 1.22 14.80
CA GLU A 211 -14.89 2.54 15.37
C GLU A 211 -16.00 3.56 15.12
N TYR A 212 -16.50 3.65 13.88
CA TYR A 212 -17.51 4.63 13.48
C TYR A 212 -18.93 4.06 13.62
N ARG A 213 -19.42 3.98 14.86
CA ARG A 213 -20.74 3.40 15.18
C ARG A 213 -21.90 4.38 15.01
N GLY A 214 -23.03 3.88 14.50
CA GLY A 214 -24.27 4.64 14.34
C GLY A 214 -24.35 5.42 13.03
N ARG A 215 -25.58 5.78 12.62
CA ARG A 215 -25.85 6.41 11.32
C ARG A 215 -25.25 7.80 11.18
N GLN A 216 -25.08 8.51 12.30
CA GLN A 216 -24.49 9.85 12.34
C GLN A 216 -23.00 9.86 11.95
N LEU A 217 -22.29 8.75 12.13
CA LEU A 217 -20.88 8.62 11.73
C LEU A 217 -20.71 7.99 10.34
N LEU A 218 -21.79 7.80 9.59
CA LEU A 218 -21.74 7.17 8.26
C LEU A 218 -20.84 7.96 7.30
N ALA A 219 -21.01 9.29 7.24
CA ALA A 219 -20.23 10.14 6.34
C ALA A 219 -18.73 10.19 6.73
N PRO A 220 -18.35 10.46 8.00
CA PRO A 220 -16.96 10.35 8.44
C PRO A 220 -16.32 8.99 8.15
N ARG A 221 -17.07 7.89 8.37
CA ARG A 221 -16.61 6.54 8.05
C ARG A 221 -16.29 6.37 6.57
N GLN A 222 -17.20 6.82 5.69
CA GLN A 222 -16.97 6.75 4.23
C GLN A 222 -15.75 7.58 3.83
N GLN A 223 -15.57 8.78 4.41
CA GLN A 223 -14.40 9.61 4.14
C GLN A 223 -13.09 8.94 4.56
N ALA A 224 -13.05 8.36 5.76
CA ALA A 224 -11.86 7.66 6.27
C ALA A 224 -11.52 6.40 5.44
N MET A 225 -12.53 5.62 5.04
CA MET A 225 -12.34 4.48 4.15
C MET A 225 -11.85 4.90 2.76
N LEU A 226 -12.43 5.94 2.17
CA LEU A 226 -12.00 6.48 0.87
C LEU A 226 -10.58 7.02 0.92
N TYR A 227 -10.21 7.67 2.02
CA TYR A 227 -8.85 8.13 2.25
C TYR A 227 -7.86 6.95 2.30
N THR A 228 -8.22 5.86 2.98
CA THR A 228 -7.42 4.64 3.03
C THR A 228 -7.26 4.00 1.63
N LEU A 229 -8.34 3.94 0.85
CA LEU A 229 -8.28 3.52 -0.55
C LEU A 229 -7.39 4.43 -1.39
N ASN A 230 -7.38 5.74 -1.13
CA ASN A 230 -6.51 6.68 -1.83
C ASN A 230 -5.03 6.47 -1.48
N ILE A 231 -4.68 6.15 -0.23
CA ILE A 231 -3.31 5.74 0.13
C ILE A 231 -2.91 4.51 -0.71
N LEU A 232 -3.76 3.49 -0.73
CA LEU A 232 -3.55 2.26 -1.50
C LEU A 232 -3.38 2.49 -3.01
N GLN A 233 -4.15 3.43 -3.59
CA GLN A 233 -4.01 3.83 -4.99
C GLN A 233 -2.66 4.52 -5.28
N ARG A 234 -2.14 5.28 -4.32
CA ARG A 234 -0.88 6.02 -4.48
C ARG A 234 0.35 5.13 -4.35
N LEU A 235 0.28 4.10 -3.52
CA LEU A 235 1.31 3.07 -3.44
C LEU A 235 1.49 2.36 -4.79
N ASN A 236 0.41 2.28 -5.60
CA ASN A 236 0.40 1.58 -6.87
C ASN A 236 1.35 2.20 -7.92
N PRO A 237 2.35 1.44 -8.43
CA PRO A 237 3.35 1.99 -9.35
C PRO A 237 2.86 2.26 -10.77
N ALA A 238 1.61 1.93 -11.11
CA ALA A 238 0.99 2.32 -12.38
C ALA A 238 1.00 3.84 -12.62
N ASN A 239 1.26 4.65 -11.59
CA ASN A 239 1.50 6.09 -11.66
C ASN A 239 2.94 6.50 -12.09
N GLY A 240 3.74 5.59 -12.64
CA GLY A 240 4.86 5.96 -13.52
C GLY A 240 6.27 5.51 -13.17
N HIS A 241 6.53 4.73 -12.11
CA HIS A 241 7.92 4.34 -11.77
C HIS A 241 7.99 2.95 -11.11
N ASN A 242 8.65 2.00 -11.82
CA ASN A 242 9.18 0.67 -11.43
C ASN A 242 8.33 -0.29 -10.56
N ALA A 243 8.57 -1.59 -10.75
CA ALA A 243 7.54 -2.64 -10.85
C ALA A 243 7.25 -3.47 -9.58
N HIS A 244 6.20 -3.15 -8.79
CA HIS A 244 5.72 -3.99 -7.67
C HIS A 244 4.18 -3.83 -7.45
N ALA A 245 3.34 -4.88 -7.47
CA ALA A 245 1.86 -4.70 -7.47
C ALA A 245 1.30 -4.23 -6.13
N HIS A 246 0.42 -3.24 -6.22
CA HIS A 246 -0.71 -3.12 -5.32
C HIS A 246 -1.76 -4.21 -5.52
N TYR A 247 -1.75 -5.35 -4.82
CA TYR A 247 -3.02 -6.02 -4.52
C TYR A 247 -3.72 -5.19 -3.45
N ASN A 248 -5.04 -5.20 -3.41
CA ASN A 248 -5.78 -4.63 -2.29
C ASN A 248 -7.06 -5.44 -2.22
N LEU A 249 -6.98 -6.62 -1.59
CA LEU A 249 -8.18 -7.33 -1.23
C LEU A 249 -8.86 -6.46 -0.17
N ALA A 250 -9.96 -5.81 -0.50
CA ALA A 250 -10.86 -5.24 0.49
C ALA A 250 -12.00 -6.24 0.62
N VAL A 251 -12.23 -6.73 1.83
CA VAL A 251 -13.32 -7.64 2.14
C VAL A 251 -14.46 -6.86 2.82
N PRO A 252 -15.51 -6.40 2.13
CA PRO A 252 -16.69 -5.94 2.83
C PRO A 252 -17.40 -7.14 3.43
N ASN A 253 -17.35 -7.29 4.76
CA ASN A 253 -18.41 -7.96 5.49
C ASN A 253 -19.59 -6.98 5.59
N ALA A 254 -20.73 -7.37 5.02
CA ALA A 254 -22.01 -6.66 5.13
C ALA A 254 -22.49 -6.56 6.58
#